data_AF-X1PQ91-F1
#
_entry.id   AF-X1PQ91-F1
#
_cell.length_a   1.000
_cell.length_b   1.000
_cell.length_c   1.000
_cell.angle_alpha   90.00
_cell.angle_beta   90.00
_cell.angle_gamma   90.00
#
_symmetry.space_group_name_H-M   'P 1'
#
loop_
_entity.id
_entity.type
_entity.pdbx_description
1 polymer ?
#
loop_
_entity_poly.entity_id
_entity_poly.type
_entity_poly.pdbx_seq_one_letter_code
_entity_poly.pdbx_strand_id
1 'polypeptide(L)'
;GTLSPRPVWWDSDPQKEVVISRAIRDWGGEAMQPIEGRVIAVVDCLGDHREEVITSLKGELRIYTTTIPTSSRRPCLMQDHQYRLGVVAQTMGYYYPAQLGK
;
A
#
# COMPACT_ATOMS: atom_id res chain seq x y z
N GLY A 1 -5.02 -16.46 -5.78
CA GLY A 1 -4.44 -15.23 -5.24
C GLY A 1 -3.05 -15.54 -4.73
N THR A 2 -2.12 -14.61 -4.79
CA THR A 2 -0.80 -14.77 -4.16
C THR A 2 -0.97 -14.87 -2.65
N LEU A 3 -0.29 -15.83 -2.01
CA LEU A 3 -0.33 -16.06 -0.57
C LEU A 3 0.60 -15.11 0.21
N SER A 4 1.34 -14.25 -0.47
CA SER A 4 2.26 -13.30 0.16
C SER A 4 1.51 -12.02 0.56
N PRO A 5 1.26 -11.80 1.86
CA PRO A 5 0.66 -10.55 2.33
C PRO A 5 1.59 -9.37 1.98
N ARG A 6 1.01 -8.25 1.55
CA ARG A 6 1.74 -6.99 1.40
C ARG A 6 1.22 -5.98 2.42
N PRO A 7 2.06 -5.48 3.34
CA PRO A 7 1.63 -4.49 4.30
C PRO A 7 1.41 -3.14 3.61
N VAL A 8 0.43 -2.37 4.09
CA VAL A 8 0.02 -1.07 3.54
C VAL A 8 -0.48 -0.17 4.67
N TRP A 9 -0.13 1.11 4.68
CA TRP A 9 -0.84 2.10 5.51
C TRP A 9 -2.11 2.54 4.76
N TRP A 10 -3.29 2.14 5.22
CA TRP A 10 -4.55 2.36 4.51
C TRP A 10 -5.59 3.12 5.32
N ASP A 11 -5.74 2.77 6.59
CA ASP A 11 -6.77 3.33 7.44
C ASP A 11 -6.26 4.56 8.24
N SER A 12 -6.94 4.95 9.32
CA SER A 12 -6.58 6.15 10.08
C SER A 12 -5.53 5.92 11.17
N ASP A 13 -5.29 4.67 11.55
CA ASP A 13 -4.52 4.31 12.72
C ASP A 13 -3.02 4.07 12.36
N PRO A 14 -2.12 3.89 13.34
CA PRO A 14 -0.70 3.70 13.06
C PRO A 14 -0.31 2.26 12.68
N GLN A 15 -1.24 1.32 12.73
CA GLN A 15 -1.07 -0.05 12.29
C GLN A 15 -0.96 -0.09 10.76
N LYS A 16 -0.35 -1.17 10.25
CA LYS A 16 -0.42 -1.47 8.81
C LYS A 16 -1.49 -2.51 8.58
N GLU A 17 -2.32 -2.27 7.58
CA GLU A 17 -3.24 -3.23 7.01
C GLU A 17 -2.48 -4.19 6.11
N VAL A 18 -3.21 -5.16 5.55
CA VAL A 18 -2.64 -6.15 4.66
C VAL A 18 -3.45 -6.27 3.37
N VAL A 19 -2.73 -6.23 2.25
CA VAL A 19 -3.24 -6.63 0.95
C VAL A 19 -3.07 -8.15 0.81
N ILE A 20 -4.17 -8.88 0.94
CA ILE A 20 -4.21 -10.34 0.81
C ILE A 20 -5.58 -10.79 0.29
N SER A 21 -5.60 -11.90 -0.45
CA SER A 21 -6.85 -12.49 -0.96
C SER A 21 -7.70 -11.49 -1.75
N ARG A 22 -7.05 -10.65 -2.58
CA ARG A 22 -7.68 -9.60 -3.41
C ARG A 22 -8.48 -8.54 -2.62
N ALA A 23 -8.07 -8.24 -1.39
CA ALA A 23 -8.60 -7.09 -0.67
C ALA A 23 -7.54 -6.49 0.26
N ILE A 24 -7.75 -5.22 0.59
CA ILE A 24 -7.12 -4.55 1.72
C ILE A 24 -8.00 -4.81 2.94
N ARG A 25 -7.38 -5.23 4.04
CA ARG A 25 -8.07 -5.62 5.27
C ARG A 25 -7.16 -5.49 6.48
N ASP A 26 -7.77 -5.39 7.64
CA ASP A 26 -7.09 -5.64 8.90
C ASP A 26 -6.64 -7.09 9.01
N TRP A 27 -5.58 -7.31 9.79
CA TRP A 27 -5.13 -8.66 10.09
C TRP A 27 -6.20 -9.44 10.86
N GLY A 28 -6.75 -10.49 10.23
CA GLY A 28 -7.86 -11.28 10.80
C GLY A 28 -9.23 -10.58 10.74
N GLY A 29 -9.31 -9.38 10.16
CA GLY A 29 -10.55 -8.61 10.02
C GLY A 29 -11.26 -8.81 8.67
N GLU A 30 -12.36 -8.08 8.51
CA GLU A 30 -13.14 -8.04 7.26
C GLU A 30 -12.43 -7.26 6.15
N ALA A 31 -12.84 -7.49 4.90
CA ALA A 31 -12.31 -6.76 3.77
C ALA A 31 -12.81 -5.31 3.77
N MET A 32 -11.89 -4.35 3.89
CA MET A 32 -12.19 -2.92 3.82
C MET A 32 -12.35 -2.46 2.38
N GLN A 33 -11.44 -2.89 1.50
CA GLN A 33 -11.43 -2.49 0.10
C GLN A 33 -11.09 -3.70 -0.79
N PRO A 34 -12.06 -4.22 -1.57
CA PRO A 34 -11.78 -5.19 -2.61
C PRO A 34 -10.85 -4.57 -3.68
N ILE A 35 -9.90 -5.37 -4.17
CA ILE A 35 -8.99 -4.98 -5.27
C ILE A 35 -9.05 -6.00 -6.40
N GLU A 36 -8.83 -5.53 -7.62
CA GLU A 36 -8.78 -6.39 -8.80
C GLU A 36 -7.41 -6.35 -9.46
N GLY A 37 -7.06 -7.42 -10.17
CA GLY A 37 -5.78 -7.54 -10.84
C GLY A 37 -4.63 -8.02 -9.95
N ARG A 38 -3.41 -7.87 -10.47
CA ARG A 38 -2.17 -8.21 -9.77
C ARG A 38 -1.60 -6.96 -9.15
N VAL A 39 -1.32 -6.98 -7.84
CA VAL A 39 -0.62 -5.88 -7.17
C VAL A 39 0.80 -5.77 -7.72
N ILE A 40 1.13 -4.59 -8.25
CA ILE A 40 2.44 -4.28 -8.83
C ILE A 40 3.26 -3.32 -7.95
N ALA A 41 2.61 -2.44 -7.19
CA ALA A 41 3.28 -1.53 -6.26
C ALA A 41 2.39 -1.17 -5.06
N VAL A 42 3.02 -0.83 -3.95
CA VAL A 42 2.37 -0.20 -2.77
C VAL A 42 3.21 1.03 -2.43
N VAL A 43 2.63 2.22 -2.52
CA VAL A 43 3.40 3.48 -2.43
C VAL A 43 2.50 4.66 -2.09
N ASP A 44 2.93 5.52 -1.17
CA ASP A 44 2.40 6.89 -1.03
C ASP A 44 2.83 7.70 -2.25
N CYS A 45 1.90 7.93 -3.17
CA CYS A 45 2.14 8.73 -4.37
C CYS A 45 1.07 9.78 -4.64
N LEU A 46 -0.06 9.74 -3.91
CA LEU A 46 -1.16 10.67 -4.04
C LEU A 46 -1.70 11.05 -2.65
N GLY A 47 -2.18 12.28 -2.51
CA GLY A 47 -2.94 12.68 -1.33
C GLY A 47 -2.08 12.87 -0.08
N ASP A 48 -2.40 12.13 0.98
CA ASP A 48 -1.73 12.22 2.28
C ASP A 48 -0.71 11.09 2.46
N HIS A 49 -0.34 10.78 3.70
CA HIS A 49 0.73 9.83 4.02
C HIS A 49 0.35 8.35 3.88
N ARG A 50 -0.90 8.05 3.54
CA ARG A 50 -1.37 6.67 3.37
C ARG A 50 -1.00 6.18 1.98
N GLU A 51 -0.78 4.88 1.86
CA GLU A 51 -0.20 4.29 0.68
C GLU A 51 -1.27 3.87 -0.33
N GLU A 52 -1.05 4.20 -1.60
CA GLU A 52 -1.84 3.65 -2.70
C GLU A 52 -1.43 2.22 -3.02
N VAL A 53 -2.42 1.41 -3.40
CA VAL A 53 -2.19 0.09 -3.98
C VAL A 53 -2.39 0.17 -5.48
N ILE A 54 -1.34 -0.12 -6.26
CA ILE A 54 -1.41 -0.13 -7.71
C ILE A 54 -1.53 -1.57 -8.20
N THR A 55 -2.54 -1.83 -9.01
CA THR A 55 -2.76 -3.13 -9.63
C THR A 55 -2.73 -3.05 -11.15
N SER A 56 -2.29 -4.15 -11.77
CA SER A 56 -2.33 -4.36 -13.21
C SER A 56 -3.43 -5.36 -13.58
N LEU A 57 -4.25 -4.97 -14.54
CA LEU A 57 -5.24 -5.79 -15.20
C LEU A 57 -4.95 -5.81 -16.70
N LYS A 58 -5.66 -6.66 -17.44
CA LYS A 58 -5.54 -6.70 -18.89
C LYS A 58 -6.06 -5.40 -19.50
N GLY A 59 -5.15 -4.54 -19.97
CA GLY A 59 -5.48 -3.30 -20.69
C GLY A 59 -5.59 -2.05 -19.80
N GLU A 60 -5.43 -2.17 -18.48
CA GLU A 60 -5.51 -1.02 -17.58
C GLU A 60 -4.64 -1.18 -16.32
N LEU A 61 -4.33 -0.05 -15.71
CA LEU A 61 -3.78 0.05 -14.36
C LEU A 61 -4.83 0.69 -13.47
N ARG A 62 -5.00 0.16 -12.26
CA ARG A 62 -5.87 0.75 -11.24
C ARG A 62 -5.04 1.20 -10.04
N ILE A 63 -5.29 2.42 -9.60
CA ILE A 63 -4.69 3.00 -8.41
C ILE A 63 -5.81 3.10 -7.38
N TYR A 64 -5.67 2.35 -6.29
CA TYR A 64 -6.58 2.41 -5.16
C TYR A 64 -5.98 3.35 -4.12
N THR A 65 -6.73 4.38 -3.74
CA THR A 65 -6.42 5.29 -2.62
C THR A 65 -7.54 5.20 -1.59
N THR A 66 -7.23 5.54 -0.34
CA THR A 66 -8.17 5.43 0.77
C THR A 66 -9.11 6.64 0.83
N THR A 67 -10.39 6.38 1.10
CA THR A 67 -11.39 7.43 1.35
C THR A 67 -11.75 7.55 2.84
N ILE A 68 -11.07 6.78 3.70
CA ILE A 68 -11.28 6.82 5.14
C ILE A 68 -10.74 8.17 5.63
N PRO A 69 -11.45 8.95 6.46
CA PRO A 69 -10.90 10.17 7.02
C PRO A 69 -9.85 9.84 8.09
N THR A 70 -8.80 10.66 8.20
CA THR A 70 -7.80 10.55 9.28
C THR A 70 -7.60 11.90 9.94
N SER A 71 -7.39 11.89 11.26
CA SER A 71 -6.97 13.07 12.04
C SER A 71 -5.45 13.23 12.07
N SER A 72 -4.71 12.20 11.64
CA SER A 72 -3.25 12.19 11.65
C SER A 72 -2.69 12.90 10.41
N ARG A 73 -1.78 13.85 10.63
CA ARG A 73 -1.03 14.49 9.55
C ARG A 73 0.44 14.09 9.65
N ARG A 74 0.96 13.44 8.61
CA ARG A 74 2.38 13.14 8.44
C ARG A 74 2.86 13.71 7.10
N PRO A 75 4.15 14.02 6.94
CA PRO A 75 4.72 14.31 5.62
C PRO A 75 4.48 13.13 4.67
N CYS A 76 4.44 13.41 3.37
CA CYS A 76 4.46 12.37 2.34
C CYS A 76 5.68 11.45 2.58
N LEU A 77 5.44 10.14 2.67
CA LEU A 77 6.44 9.13 2.98
C LEU A 77 7.55 9.11 1.94
N MET A 78 7.28 9.54 0.70
CA MET A 78 8.30 9.69 -0.34
C MET A 78 9.33 10.79 -0.06
N GLN A 79 9.13 11.61 0.98
CA GLN A 79 10.17 12.53 1.48
C GLN A 79 11.15 11.84 2.43
N ASP A 80 10.80 10.68 2.99
CA ASP A 80 11.74 9.86 3.76
C ASP A 80 12.68 9.12 2.81
N HIS A 81 13.99 9.24 3.06
CA HIS A 81 15.03 8.69 2.20
C HIS A 81 14.96 7.16 2.12
N GLN A 82 14.78 6.50 3.27
CA GLN A 82 14.77 5.04 3.35
C GLN A 82 13.51 4.48 2.69
N TYR A 83 12.35 5.10 2.93
CA TYR A 83 11.09 4.74 2.28
C TYR A 83 11.19 4.89 0.77
N ARG A 84 11.67 6.05 0.29
CA ARG A 84 11.83 6.32 -1.15
C ARG A 84 12.73 5.30 -1.84
N LEU A 85 13.85 4.93 -1.22
CA LEU A 85 14.74 3.89 -1.75
C LEU A 85 14.07 2.50 -1.73
N GLY A 86 13.32 2.19 -0.67
CA GLY A 86 12.52 0.99 -0.58
C GLY A 86 11.52 0.87 -1.73
N VAL A 87 10.80 1.96 -2.05
CA VAL A 87 9.86 2.02 -3.18
C VAL A 87 10.57 1.75 -4.52
N VAL A 88 11.74 2.34 -4.75
CA VAL A 88 12.54 2.09 -5.98
C VAL A 88 12.90 0.61 -6.12
N ALA A 89 13.21 -0.07 -5.01
CA ALA A 89 13.59 -1.48 -5.02
C ALA A 89 12.39 -2.45 -5.11
N GLN A 90 11.14 -2.01 -4.91
CA GLN A 90 9.97 -2.91 -4.84
C GLN A 90 9.78 -3.79 -6.09
N THR A 91 10.22 -3.32 -7.25
CA THR A 91 10.10 -4.04 -8.53
C THR A 91 11.25 -5.00 -8.81
N MET A 92 12.30 -4.97 -7.98
CA MET A 92 13.51 -5.80 -8.15
C MET A 92 13.32 -7.19 -7.55
N GLY A 93 12.77 -8.11 -8.34
CA GLY A 93 12.64 -9.51 -7.96
C GLY A 93 11.49 -9.76 -6.98
N TYR A 94 11.79 -10.30 -5.81
CA TYR A 94 10.76 -10.57 -4.79
C TYR A 94 10.41 -9.30 -4.04
N TYR A 95 9.10 -9.07 -3.90
CA TYR A 95 8.58 -7.91 -3.22
C TYR A 95 9.08 -7.83 -1.77
N TYR A 96 9.63 -6.68 -1.41
CA TYR A 96 9.91 -6.29 -0.04
C TYR A 96 9.24 -4.93 0.23
N PRO A 97 8.50 -4.78 1.34
CA PRO A 97 7.78 -3.55 1.64
C PRO A 97 8.74 -2.40 1.98
N ALA A 98 8.40 -1.19 1.52
CA ALA A 98 9.12 0.01 1.93
C ALA A 98 8.95 0.26 3.44
N GLN A 99 10.04 0.68 4.09
CA GLN A 99 10.10 0.94 5.52
C GLN A 99 10.59 2.36 5.76
N LEU A 100 9.98 3.05 6.71
CA LEU A 100 10.43 4.38 7.12
C LEU A 100 11.79 4.31 7.83
N GLY A 101 12.63 5.30 7.54
CA GLY A 101 13.85 5.58 8.30
C GLY A 101 13.51 6.01 9.72
N LYS A 102 14.39 5.68 10.68
CA LYS A 102 14.31 6.21 12.04
C LYS A 102 14.81 7.64 12.11
#